data_AF-A0A1B1NWI7-F1
#
_entry.id   AF-A0A1B1NWI7-F1
#
_cell.length_a   1.000
_cell.length_b   1.000
_cell.length_c   1.000
_cell.angle_alpha   90.00
_cell.angle_beta   90.00
_cell.angle_gamma   90.00
#
_symmetry.space_group_name_H-M   'P 1'
#
loop_
_entity.id
_entity.type
_entity.pdbx_description
1 polymer ?
#
loop_
_entity_poly.entity_id
_entity_poly.type
_entity_poly.pdbx_seq_one_letter_code
_entity_poly.pdbx_strand_id
1 'polypeptide(L)' 'MKGVNLTNAIAALRARVRARRSGDAQLLAQADLDVKAQQPYCAQVQQALIQNRDNMTLSNVTAGWVKSRLREKGALS' A
#
# COMPACT_ATOMS: atom_id res chain seq x y z
N MET A 1 3.79 4.00 17.82
CA MET A 1 3.69 4.05 16.34
C MET A 1 4.19 2.72 15.79
N LYS A 2 3.40 2.00 14.97
CA LYS A 2 3.91 0.81 14.26
C LYS A 2 4.97 1.29 13.25
N GLY A 3 6.17 0.72 13.28
CA GLY A 3 7.30 1.19 12.45
C GLY A 3 6.97 1.30 10.96
N VAL A 4 7.69 2.15 10.24
CA VAL A 4 7.40 2.45 8.83
C VAL A 4 7.98 1.35 7.93
N ASN A 5 7.11 0.56 7.28
CA ASN A 5 7.52 -0.57 6.42
C ASN A 5 6.43 -0.97 5.40
N LEU A 6 6.79 -1.82 4.44
CA LEU A 6 5.88 -2.30 3.38
C LEU A 6 4.62 -3.01 3.93
N THR A 7 4.74 -3.83 4.97
CA THR A 7 3.59 -4.55 5.53
C THR A 7 2.57 -3.58 6.13
N ASN A 8 3.05 -2.58 6.87
CA ASN A 8 2.21 -1.54 7.46
C ASN A 8 1.64 -0.59 6.40
N ALA A 9 2.41 -0.28 5.35
CA ALA A 9 1.92 0.47 4.20
C ALA A 9 0.78 -0.26 3.45
N ILE A 10 0.92 -1.58 3.23
CA ILE A 10 -0.15 -2.41 2.65
C ILE A 10 -1.38 -2.39 3.55
N ALA A 11 -1.21 -2.52 4.87
CA ALA A 11 -2.32 -2.47 5.81
C ALA A 11 -3.03 -1.10 5.80
N ALA A 12 -2.28 0.01 5.78
CA ALA A 12 -2.83 1.37 5.70
C ALA A 12 -3.62 1.58 4.39
N LEU A 13 -3.09 1.12 3.25
CA LEU A 13 -3.78 1.19 1.97
C LEU A 13 -5.08 0.36 1.96
N ARG A 14 -5.09 -0.82 2.59
CA ARG A 14 -6.31 -1.62 2.78
C ARG A 14 -7.33 -0.91 3.65
N ALA A 15 -6.89 -0.30 4.76
CA ALA A 15 -7.75 0.46 5.65
C ALA A 15 -8.41 1.64 4.89
N ARG A 16 -7.63 2.37 4.08
CA ARG A 16 -8.14 3.44 3.22
C ARG A 16 -9.24 2.96 2.26
N VAL A 17 -9.03 1.83 1.60
CA VAL A 17 -10.05 1.26 0.69
C VAL A 17 -11.32 0.87 1.45
N ARG A 18 -11.19 0.30 2.66
CA ARG A 18 -12.35 -0.03 3.50
C ARG A 18 -13.10 1.23 3.95
N ALA A 19 -12.38 2.25 4.42
CA ALA A 19 -12.96 3.53 4.83
C ALA A 19 -13.70 4.24 3.69
N ARG A 20 -13.16 4.19 2.47
CA ARG A 20 -13.87 4.69 1.27
C ARG A 20 -15.18 3.95 1.01
N ARG A 21 -15.21 2.63 1.23
CA ARG A 21 -16.40 1.81 1.02
C ARG A 21 -17.46 1.99 2.11
N SER A 22 -17.04 2.30 3.34
CA SER A 22 -17.97 2.55 4.44
C SER A 22 -18.66 3.91 4.35
N GLY A 23 -18.12 4.87 3.58
CA GLY A 23 -18.67 6.22 3.46
C GLY A 23 -18.45 7.11 4.69
N ASP A 24 -17.66 6.64 5.66
CA ASP A 24 -17.36 7.38 6.88
C ASP A 24 -16.18 8.33 6.65
N ALA A 25 -16.45 9.63 6.71
CA ALA A 25 -15.48 10.69 6.46
C ALA A 25 -14.37 10.74 7.53
N GLN A 26 -14.66 10.42 8.79
CA GLN A 26 -13.66 10.41 9.86
C GLN A 26 -12.70 9.23 9.68
N LEU A 27 -13.23 8.06 9.37
CA LEU A 27 -12.41 6.88 9.06
C LEU A 27 -11.55 7.12 7.82
N LEU A 28 -12.08 7.81 6.81
CA LEU A 28 -11.32 8.13 5.61
C LEU A 28 -10.17 9.11 5.90
N ALA A 29 -10.43 10.16 6.68
CA ALA A 29 -9.42 11.14 7.08
C ALA A 29 -8.29 10.46 7.89
N GLN A 30 -8.64 9.60 8.85
CA GLN A 30 -7.63 8.87 9.63
C GLN A 30 -6.83 7.91 8.74
N ALA A 31 -7.48 7.18 7.83
CA ALA A 31 -6.79 6.28 6.93
C ALA A 31 -5.85 7.02 5.96
N ASP A 32 -6.20 8.23 5.52
CA ASP A 32 -5.32 9.07 4.71
C ASP A 32 -4.08 9.54 5.50
N LEU A 33 -4.23 9.87 6.79
CA LEU A 33 -3.09 10.17 7.68
C LEU A 33 -2.19 8.94 7.86
N ASP A 34 -2.77 7.76 8.06
CA ASP A 34 -2.00 6.52 8.21
C ASP A 34 -1.21 6.19 6.93
N VAL A 35 -1.80 6.40 5.75
CA VAL A 35 -1.11 6.25 4.46
C VAL A 35 0.03 7.24 4.31
N LYS A 36 -0.16 8.50 4.74
CA LYS A 36 0.88 9.52 4.71
C LYS A 36 2.03 9.19 5.66
N ALA A 37 1.73 8.67 6.85
CA ALA A 37 2.72 8.25 7.84
C ALA A 37 3.57 7.06 7.40
N GLN A 38 3.08 6.26 6.43
CA GLN A 38 3.79 5.10 5.88
C GLN A 38 4.55 5.41 4.57
N GLN A 39 4.67 6.68 4.18
CA GLN A 39 5.56 7.05 3.07
C GLN A 39 7.03 6.79 3.44
N PRO A 40 7.89 6.38 2.48
CA PRO A 40 7.64 6.23 1.04
C PRO A 40 7.04 4.86 0.62
N TYR A 41 6.83 3.94 1.56
CA TYR A 41 6.42 2.57 1.24
C TYR A 41 5.03 2.47 0.62
N CYS A 42 4.10 3.38 0.96
CA CYS A 42 2.80 3.43 0.28
C CYS A 42 2.94 3.74 -1.22
N ALA A 43 3.85 4.66 -1.60
CA ALA A 43 4.12 4.95 -3.01
C ALA A 43 4.71 3.72 -3.73
N GLN A 44 5.63 3.00 -3.08
CA GLN A 44 6.20 1.75 -3.61
C GLN A 44 5.14 0.67 -3.88
N VAL A 45 4.20 0.48 -2.95
CA VAL A 45 3.09 -0.49 -3.11
C VAL A 45 2.19 -0.07 -4.27
N GLN A 46 1.84 1.21 -4.37
CA GLN A 46 1.01 1.73 -5.47
C GLN A 46 1.72 1.56 -6.82
N GLN A 47 3.01 1.87 -6.90
CA GLN A 47 3.82 1.71 -8.12
C GLN A 47 3.91 0.25 -8.57
N ALA A 48 4.05 -0.69 -7.63
CA ALA A 48 4.04 -2.12 -7.93
C ALA A 48 2.68 -2.58 -8.50
N LEU A 49 1.57 -1.98 -8.04
CA LEU A 49 0.22 -2.33 -8.48
C LEU A 49 -0.19 -1.70 -9.83
N ILE A 50 0.32 -0.52 -10.20
CA ILE A 50 -0.09 0.20 -11.44
C ILE A 50 0.18 -0.60 -12.73
N GLN A 51 1.18 -1.49 -12.75
CA GLN A 51 1.50 -2.34 -13.91
C GLN A 51 1.46 -3.83 -13.57
N ASN A 52 0.62 -4.17 -12.59
CA ASN A 52 0.42 -5.54 -12.18
C ASN A 52 -0.17 -6.39 -13.32
N ARG A 53 0.57 -7.43 -13.72
CA ARG A 53 0.14 -8.46 -14.68
C ARG A 53 -0.31 -9.76 -14.00
N ASP A 54 -0.09 -9.90 -12.70
CA ASP A 54 -0.33 -11.13 -11.91
C ASP A 54 -1.74 -11.19 -11.32
N ASN A 55 -2.65 -10.33 -11.76
CA ASN A 55 -3.98 -10.14 -11.16
C ASN A 55 -3.93 -9.87 -9.63
N MET A 56 -2.78 -9.38 -9.13
CA MET A 56 -2.57 -9.02 -7.73
C MET A 56 -3.42 -7.82 -7.30
N THR A 57 -4.16 -7.95 -6.22
CA THR A 57 -4.94 -6.85 -5.65
C THR A 57 -4.36 -6.39 -4.32
N LEU A 58 -4.79 -5.23 -3.83
CA LEU A 58 -4.44 -4.80 -2.47
C LEU A 58 -4.79 -5.86 -1.41
N SER A 59 -5.80 -6.69 -1.62
CA SER A 59 -6.17 -7.77 -0.71
C SER A 59 -5.14 -8.91 -0.65
N ASN A 60 -4.45 -9.19 -1.76
CA ASN A 60 -3.55 -10.33 -1.91
C ASN A 60 -2.06 -9.93 -1.94
N VAL A 61 -1.77 -8.64 -2.12
CA VAL A 61 -0.40 -8.15 -2.20
C VAL A 61 0.36 -8.39 -0.89
N THR A 62 1.62 -8.81 -1.02
CA THR A 62 2.54 -9.02 0.10
C THR A 62 3.77 -8.14 -0.06
N ALA A 63 4.48 -7.88 1.04
CA ALA A 63 5.75 -7.13 0.98
C ALA A 63 6.80 -7.81 0.10
N GLY A 64 6.84 -9.15 0.08
CA GLY A 64 7.74 -9.92 -0.78
C GLY A 64 7.45 -9.70 -2.27
N TRP A 65 6.16 -9.75 -2.66
CA TRP A 65 5.76 -9.49 -4.04
C TRP A 65 6.08 -8.06 -4.48
N VAL A 66 5.83 -7.06 -3.63
CA VAL A 66 6.17 -5.65 -3.92
C VAL A 66 7.67 -5.50 -4.17
N LYS A 67 8.51 -6.11 -3.32
CA LYS A 67 9.98 -6.10 -3.52
C LYS A 67 10.38 -6.77 -4.83
N SER A 68 9.80 -7.93 -5.18
CA SER A 68 10.07 -8.61 -6.46
C SER A 68 9.76 -7.71 -7.64
N ARG A 69 8.56 -7.11 -7.65
CA ARG A 69 8.13 -6.23 -8.74
C ARG A 69 8.97 -4.96 -8.88
N LEU A 70 9.40 -4.38 -7.77
CA LEU A 70 10.29 -3.21 -7.81
C LEU A 70 11.71 -3.58 -8.29
N ARG A 71 12.22 -4.76 -7.93
CA ARG A 71 13.51 -5.27 -8.44
C ARG A 71 13.48 -5.57 -9.92
N GLU A 72 12.44 -6.23 -10.40
CA GLU A 72 12.25 -6.50 -11.84
C GLU A 72 12.18 -5.21 -12.67
N LYS A 73 11.75 -4.10 -12.05
CA LYS A 73 11.73 -2.77 -12.66
C LYS A 73 13.05 -2.00 -12.56
N GLY A 74 14.07 -2.53 -11.89
CA GLY A 74 15.31 -1.78 -11.59
C GLY A 74 15.11 -0.62 -10.60
N ALA A 75 13.99 -0.59 -9.86
CA ALA A 75 13.70 0.43 -8.85
C ALA A 75 14.30 0.10 -7.47
N LEU A 76 14.78 -1.13 -7.29
CA LEU A 76 15.59 -1.57 -6.17
C LEU A 76 16.85 -2.23 -6.76
N SER A 77 17.95 -1.47 -6.81
CA SER A 77 19.29 -2.00 -7.10
C SER A 77 19.91 -2.62 -5.85
#